data_AF-A0A3E5BC87-F1
#
_entry.id   AF-A0A3E5BC87-F1
#
_cell.length_a   1.000
_cell.length_b   1.000
_cell.length_c   1.000
_cell.angle_alpha   90.00
_cell.angle_beta   90.00
_cell.angle_gamma   90.00
#
_symmetry.space_group_name_H-M   'P 1'
#
loop_
_entity.id
_entity.type
_entity.pdbx_description
1 polymer ?
#
loop_
_entity_poly.entity_id
_entity_poly.type
_entity_poly.pdbx_seq_one_letter_code
_entity_poly.pdbx_strand_id
1 'polypeptide(L)'
;MKKSLFPRLALMAVLMAFVSACSEKQEYTNVIPANVSTVVSINVKSLVDKAGLNDKENKEAQQKLIDALKSGMNAATFQQVEMIMKDPKKSGIDVSAPMYVFSAEAFPYTTVVAKVSNEDDLHALLETLEKEKICQPLASGDGFQFTQMNNQVLLAYTPSVLMLTNYSGTTQLDKIKQAIPTLLKQTSENSVVSTSAFKKMQKMGGDIDVLFSPASFLGAYTSQLNFGLPQNINLKDMQILGSLSFDKGKISMKYENFTENPELQAMFDKQKKATCAIENSFLKYFPKSTLMYLSMGINGEEFYNLLLENQEFQKNFSISKANEVKELFGTFQKDVAVGLINVTMNNAPTFLLYANVKSAAPVQMLYEKKGELGLKRGEDILKLGENEYVYKSSMLNVFFGVRDNNLYATNDEMLYKSIDKAVNPSIKDTEFASNIKGKHSAFVINAEAILGLPVVKMLGEYGGTQYATAIALVDKVAYMEAVGDPNNNAEMVIQLKDKNVNALKQIVNFIKEFAGI
;
A
#
# COMPACT_ATOMS: atom_id res chain seq x y z
N MET A 1 14.94 25.51 74.55
CA MET A 1 14.93 24.58 73.40
C MET A 1 14.43 25.32 72.16
N LYS A 2 15.32 25.74 71.25
CA LYS A 2 14.95 26.18 69.89
C LYS A 2 15.51 25.16 68.90
N LYS A 3 14.66 24.24 68.43
CA LYS A 3 15.02 23.30 67.35
C LYS A 3 15.23 24.12 66.07
N SER A 4 16.41 24.02 65.48
CA SER A 4 16.80 24.79 64.30
C SER A 4 15.90 24.45 63.11
N LEU A 5 15.39 25.49 62.43
CA LEU A 5 14.56 25.38 61.23
C LEU A 5 15.39 25.01 59.98
N PHE A 6 16.71 25.12 60.06
CA PHE A 6 17.64 25.00 58.92
C PHE A 6 17.71 23.60 58.27
N PRO A 7 17.82 22.48 59.01
CA PRO A 7 17.85 21.15 58.37
C PRO A 7 16.52 20.76 57.75
N ARG A 8 15.39 21.34 58.20
CA ARG A 8 14.07 21.11 57.60
C ARG A 8 13.88 21.87 56.30
N LEU A 9 14.43 23.07 56.17
CA LEU A 9 14.45 23.84 54.91
C LEU A 9 15.38 23.22 53.87
N ALA A 10 16.53 22.67 54.27
CA ALA A 10 17.41 21.92 53.37
C ALA A 10 16.77 20.61 52.87
N LEU A 11 16.05 19.89 53.75
CA LEU A 11 15.30 18.70 53.36
C LEU A 11 14.09 19.02 52.46
N MET A 12 13.44 20.17 52.68
CA MET A 12 12.36 20.67 51.81
C MET A 12 12.88 21.14 50.46
N ALA A 13 14.08 21.72 50.38
CA ALA A 13 14.71 22.12 49.11
C ALA A 13 15.18 20.90 48.31
N VAL A 14 15.66 19.83 48.97
CA VAL A 14 15.96 18.54 48.33
C VAL A 14 14.66 17.86 47.87
N LEU A 15 13.60 17.87 48.68
CA LEU A 15 12.29 17.36 48.28
C LEU A 15 11.65 18.19 47.15
N MET A 16 11.83 19.52 47.11
CA MET A 16 11.37 20.35 45.99
C MET A 16 12.24 20.18 44.73
N ALA A 17 13.53 19.88 44.86
CA ALA A 17 14.39 19.48 43.74
C ALA A 17 14.00 18.11 43.16
N PHE A 18 13.35 17.23 43.95
CA PHE A 18 12.74 15.98 43.46
C PHE A 18 11.32 16.16 42.89
N VAL A 19 10.70 17.35 43.01
CA VAL A 19 9.36 17.63 42.45
C VAL A 19 9.45 18.53 41.20
N SER A 20 10.61 19.12 40.89
CA SER A 20 10.87 19.78 39.60
C SER A 20 11.48 18.87 38.52
N ALA A 21 11.67 17.58 38.83
CA ALA A 21 11.94 16.53 37.85
C ALA A 21 10.82 15.49 37.91
N CYS A 22 9.56 15.93 37.86
CA CYS A 22 8.63 15.24 36.99
C CYS A 22 9.18 15.39 35.57
N SER A 23 10.18 14.56 35.21
CA SER A 23 10.39 14.24 33.81
C SER A 23 9.04 13.74 33.35
N GLU A 24 8.34 14.55 32.55
CA GLU A 24 7.25 14.02 31.73
C GLU A 24 7.75 12.68 31.21
N LYS A 25 7.04 11.59 31.54
CA LYS A 25 7.44 10.26 31.05
C LYS A 25 7.65 10.43 29.56
N GLN A 26 8.90 10.25 29.11
CA GLN A 26 9.24 10.47 27.72
C GLN A 26 8.31 9.59 26.90
N GLU A 27 7.51 10.20 26.03
CA GLU A 27 6.66 9.42 25.14
C GLU A 27 7.56 8.56 24.27
N TYR A 28 7.27 7.25 24.24
CA TYR A 28 8.13 6.26 23.62
C TYR A 28 8.37 6.50 22.11
N THR A 29 7.46 7.22 21.47
CA THR A 29 7.59 7.65 20.07
C THR A 29 8.63 8.73 19.85
N ASN A 30 9.03 9.46 20.91
CA ASN A 30 10.06 10.50 20.82
C ASN A 30 11.39 9.91 20.34
N VAL A 31 11.66 8.62 20.55
CA VAL A 31 12.92 7.99 20.13
C VAL A 31 13.06 7.82 18.61
N ILE A 32 12.00 8.08 17.86
CA ILE A 32 11.98 8.00 16.40
C ILE A 32 12.42 9.36 15.84
N PRO A 33 13.55 9.47 15.11
CA PRO A 33 14.05 10.74 14.57
C PRO A 33 13.08 11.45 13.62
N ALA A 34 13.14 12.77 13.50
CA ALA A 34 12.33 13.52 12.54
C ALA A 34 12.66 13.20 11.07
N ASN A 35 13.90 12.85 10.75
CA ASN A 35 14.41 12.56 9.40
C ASN A 35 14.27 11.07 9.01
N VAL A 36 13.08 10.52 9.19
CA VAL A 36 12.78 9.12 8.86
C VAL A 36 12.75 8.88 7.35
N SER A 37 13.38 7.79 6.94
CA SER A 37 13.20 7.20 5.61
C SER A 37 11.91 6.41 5.54
N THR A 38 11.58 5.69 6.61
CA THR A 38 10.36 4.91 6.76
C THR A 38 9.96 4.85 8.23
N VAL A 39 8.66 4.96 8.49
CA VAL A 39 8.03 4.61 9.76
C VAL A 39 6.78 3.80 9.46
N VAL A 40 6.65 2.65 10.11
CA VAL A 40 5.46 1.79 10.10
C VAL A 40 4.88 1.80 11.50
N SER A 41 3.60 2.12 11.63
CA SER A 41 2.82 1.92 12.85
C SER A 41 2.03 0.63 12.73
N ILE A 42 2.10 -0.24 13.74
CA ILE A 42 1.45 -1.55 13.77
C ILE A 42 0.53 -1.62 14.98
N ASN A 43 -0.77 -1.72 14.74
CA ASN A 43 -1.75 -1.94 15.79
C ASN A 43 -1.87 -3.44 16.11
N VAL A 44 -0.92 -3.94 16.89
CA VAL A 44 -0.80 -5.37 17.22
C VAL A 44 -2.09 -5.90 17.85
N LYS A 45 -2.69 -5.15 18.79
CA LYS A 45 -3.97 -5.52 19.40
C LYS A 45 -5.08 -5.70 18.35
N SER A 46 -5.26 -4.72 17.46
CA SER A 46 -6.26 -4.81 16.40
C SER A 46 -6.02 -6.02 15.50
N LEU A 47 -4.77 -6.28 15.10
CA LEU A 47 -4.42 -7.42 14.26
C LEU A 47 -4.72 -8.76 14.94
N VAL A 48 -4.37 -8.92 16.23
CA VAL A 48 -4.66 -10.13 17.01
C VAL A 48 -6.18 -10.35 17.12
N ASP A 49 -6.93 -9.29 17.43
CA ASP A 49 -8.39 -9.33 17.56
C ASP A 49 -9.04 -9.70 16.21
N LYS A 50 -8.62 -9.05 15.11
CA LYS A 50 -9.18 -9.24 13.76
C LYS A 50 -8.78 -10.55 13.10
N ALA A 51 -7.61 -11.10 13.45
CA ALA A 51 -7.20 -12.46 13.07
C ALA A 51 -8.04 -13.54 13.75
N GLY A 52 -8.81 -13.18 14.79
CA GLY A 52 -9.61 -14.11 15.57
C GLY A 52 -8.77 -15.08 16.39
N LEU A 53 -7.49 -14.77 16.68
CA LEU A 53 -6.59 -15.71 17.34
C LEU A 53 -7.15 -16.22 18.68
N ASN A 54 -7.89 -15.37 19.39
CA ASN A 54 -8.52 -15.69 20.68
C ASN A 54 -9.88 -16.40 20.58
N ASP A 55 -10.36 -16.69 19.36
CA ASP A 55 -11.66 -17.33 19.16
C ASP A 55 -11.63 -18.80 19.62
N LYS A 56 -12.78 -19.30 20.07
CA LYS A 56 -12.92 -20.67 20.59
C LYS A 56 -12.44 -21.75 19.60
N GLU A 57 -12.66 -21.52 18.31
CA GLU A 57 -12.23 -22.42 17.22
C GLU A 57 -10.72 -22.49 17.05
N ASN A 58 -9.97 -21.50 17.54
CA ASN A 58 -8.50 -21.47 17.46
C ASN A 58 -7.82 -22.11 18.66
N LYS A 59 -8.57 -22.57 19.67
CA LYS A 59 -7.99 -23.17 20.89
C LYS A 59 -7.11 -24.39 20.61
N GLU A 60 -7.48 -25.25 19.67
CA GLU A 60 -6.68 -26.43 19.34
C GLU A 60 -5.35 -26.04 18.70
N ALA A 61 -5.38 -25.14 17.70
CA ALA A 61 -4.18 -24.62 17.05
C ALA A 61 -3.27 -23.87 18.03
N GLN A 62 -3.87 -23.06 18.93
CA GLN A 62 -3.15 -22.42 20.02
C GLN A 62 -2.49 -23.45 20.94
N GLN A 63 -3.20 -24.51 21.31
CA GLN A 63 -2.64 -25.56 22.17
C GLN A 63 -1.49 -26.30 21.48
N LYS A 64 -1.63 -26.64 20.19
CA LYS A 64 -0.52 -27.23 19.41
C LYS A 64 0.71 -26.32 19.40
N LEU A 65 0.51 -25.01 19.25
CA LEU A 65 1.61 -24.03 19.27
C LEU A 65 2.24 -23.89 20.67
N ILE A 66 1.42 -23.91 21.72
CA ILE A 66 1.87 -23.93 23.12
C ILE A 66 2.69 -25.20 23.40
N ASP A 67 2.21 -26.36 22.97
CA ASP A 67 2.88 -27.65 23.18
C ASP A 67 4.21 -27.71 22.42
N ALA A 68 4.25 -27.15 21.21
CA ALA A 68 5.48 -27.00 20.44
C ALA A 68 6.50 -26.10 21.18
N LEU A 69 6.06 -24.94 21.70
CA LEU A 69 6.91 -24.05 22.51
C LEU A 69 7.42 -24.76 23.77
N LYS A 70 6.55 -25.51 24.46
CA LYS A 70 6.90 -26.29 25.66
C LYS A 70 8.00 -27.31 25.38
N SER A 71 7.95 -27.98 24.24
CA SER A 71 8.91 -29.04 23.88
C SER A 71 10.35 -28.54 23.74
N GLY A 72 10.54 -27.24 23.50
CA GLY A 72 11.85 -26.61 23.32
C GLY A 72 12.37 -25.81 24.52
N MET A 73 11.66 -25.79 25.66
CA MET A 73 11.95 -24.89 26.79
C MET A 73 12.01 -25.62 28.13
N ASN A 74 12.75 -25.07 29.09
CA ASN A 74 12.69 -25.55 30.47
C ASN A 74 11.34 -25.20 31.15
N ALA A 75 10.99 -25.90 32.23
CA ALA A 75 9.67 -25.75 32.87
C ALA A 75 9.42 -24.36 33.49
N ALA A 76 10.43 -23.71 34.06
CA ALA A 76 10.31 -22.39 34.66
C ALA A 76 10.14 -21.30 33.59
N THR A 77 10.88 -21.43 32.49
CA THR A 77 10.76 -20.59 31.29
C THR A 77 9.38 -20.75 30.67
N PHE A 78 8.92 -21.99 30.50
CA PHE A 78 7.60 -22.24 29.95
C PHE A 78 6.48 -21.65 30.82
N GLN A 79 6.59 -21.72 32.15
CA GLN A 79 5.63 -21.07 33.05
C GLN A 79 5.56 -19.55 32.82
N GLN A 80 6.71 -18.88 32.61
CA GLN A 80 6.71 -17.46 32.31
C GLN A 80 6.14 -17.12 30.93
N VAL A 81 6.49 -17.89 29.90
CA VAL A 81 5.91 -17.74 28.56
C VAL A 81 4.40 -17.97 28.62
N GLU A 82 3.93 -19.00 29.32
CA GLU A 82 2.51 -19.29 29.51
C GLU A 82 1.79 -18.15 30.26
N MET A 83 2.43 -17.52 31.26
CA MET A 83 1.89 -16.34 31.94
C MET A 83 1.71 -15.17 30.97
N ILE A 84 2.67 -14.92 30.09
CA ILE A 84 2.59 -13.86 29.07
C ILE A 84 1.53 -14.18 28.01
N MET A 85 1.40 -15.44 27.60
CA MET A 85 0.37 -15.85 26.65
C MET A 85 -1.04 -15.67 27.23
N LYS A 86 -1.23 -15.91 28.53
CA LYS A 86 -2.52 -15.69 29.23
C LYS A 86 -2.77 -14.22 29.54
N ASP A 87 -1.74 -13.48 29.90
CA ASP A 87 -1.78 -12.05 30.20
C ASP A 87 -0.58 -11.33 29.56
N PRO A 88 -0.73 -10.79 28.33
CA PRO A 88 0.35 -10.13 27.62
C PRO A 88 1.01 -8.98 28.38
N LYS A 89 0.31 -8.37 29.36
CA LYS A 89 0.85 -7.31 30.21
C LYS A 89 2.03 -7.77 31.06
N LYS A 90 2.10 -9.07 31.37
CA LYS A 90 3.22 -9.68 32.12
C LYS A 90 4.53 -9.69 31.36
N SER A 91 4.54 -9.31 30.08
CA SER A 91 5.77 -9.07 29.33
C SER A 91 6.46 -7.74 29.69
N GLY A 92 5.76 -6.84 30.41
CA GLY A 92 6.20 -5.46 30.61
C GLY A 92 6.00 -4.56 29.38
N ILE A 93 5.52 -5.10 28.24
CA ILE A 93 5.29 -4.35 27.00
C ILE A 93 3.81 -3.97 26.88
N ASP A 94 3.52 -2.71 26.55
CA ASP A 94 2.16 -2.23 26.26
C ASP A 94 1.76 -2.58 24.82
N VAL A 95 1.20 -3.77 24.62
CA VAL A 95 0.70 -4.24 23.31
C VAL A 95 -0.61 -3.54 22.88
N SER A 96 -1.21 -2.72 23.74
CA SER A 96 -2.39 -1.92 23.39
C SER A 96 -2.00 -0.62 22.68
N ALA A 97 -0.77 -0.16 22.88
CA ALA A 97 -0.18 0.92 22.11
C ALA A 97 0.39 0.39 20.77
N PRO A 98 0.40 1.20 19.70
CA PRO A 98 1.05 0.80 18.46
C PRO A 98 2.55 0.54 18.65
N MET A 99 3.05 -0.51 18.00
CA MET A 99 4.49 -0.69 17.81
C MET A 99 4.93 0.06 16.56
N TYR A 100 6.12 0.63 16.58
CA TYR A 100 6.67 1.33 15.42
C TYR A 100 7.88 0.60 14.87
N VAL A 101 8.00 0.51 13.55
CA VAL A 101 9.22 0.06 12.86
C VAL A 101 9.75 1.25 12.08
N PHE A 102 11.01 1.62 12.27
CA PHE A 102 11.57 2.77 11.56
C PHE A 102 12.99 2.53 11.03
N SER A 103 13.36 3.36 10.07
CA SER A 103 14.73 3.64 9.66
C SER A 103 14.86 5.12 9.33
N ALA A 104 16.03 5.71 9.60
CA ALA A 104 16.30 7.13 9.39
C ALA A 104 17.68 7.33 8.77
N GLU A 105 17.92 8.47 8.11
CA GLU A 105 19.23 8.76 7.48
C GLU A 105 20.37 8.79 8.52
N ALA A 106 20.11 9.38 9.70
CA ALA A 106 21.06 9.41 10.80
C ALA A 106 21.16 8.08 11.58
N PHE A 107 20.22 7.16 11.37
CA PHE A 107 20.17 5.86 12.03
C PHE A 107 19.63 4.80 11.05
N PRO A 108 20.45 4.34 10.09
CA PRO A 108 20.02 3.55 8.94
C PRO A 108 19.86 2.06 9.29
N TYR A 109 19.33 1.78 10.48
CA TYR A 109 19.10 0.43 11.00
C TYR A 109 17.60 0.22 11.20
N THR A 110 17.09 -0.93 10.78
CA THR A 110 15.68 -1.28 11.01
C THR A 110 15.47 -1.48 12.50
N THR A 111 14.62 -0.64 13.08
CA THR A 111 14.44 -0.59 14.53
C THR A 111 12.97 -0.67 14.88
N VAL A 112 12.63 -1.65 15.71
CA VAL A 112 11.30 -1.75 16.33
C VAL A 112 11.31 -0.96 17.64
N VAL A 113 10.26 -0.19 17.88
CA VAL A 113 10.03 0.58 19.11
C VAL A 113 8.69 0.16 19.69
N ALA A 114 8.71 -0.21 20.96
CA ALA A 114 7.52 -0.56 21.73
C ALA A 114 7.48 0.24 23.05
N LYS A 115 6.27 0.48 23.55
CA LYS A 115 6.05 1.15 24.82
C LYS A 115 6.24 0.17 25.97
N VAL A 116 7.02 0.55 26.97
CA VAL A 116 7.18 -0.22 28.21
C VAL A 116 6.09 0.21 29.18
N SER A 117 5.31 -0.76 29.64
CA SER A 117 4.27 -0.60 30.66
C SER A 117 4.80 -0.86 32.07
N ASN A 118 5.75 -1.77 32.21
CA ASN A 118 6.38 -2.13 33.48
C ASN A 118 7.83 -2.59 33.23
N GLU A 119 8.78 -1.88 33.82
CA GLU A 119 10.22 -2.16 33.68
C GLU A 119 10.62 -3.48 34.36
N ASP A 120 10.09 -3.76 35.55
CA ASP A 120 10.41 -4.96 36.31
C ASP A 120 9.94 -6.23 35.59
N ASP A 121 8.72 -6.18 35.02
CA ASP A 121 8.16 -7.30 34.24
C ASP A 121 8.99 -7.53 32.96
N LEU A 122 9.42 -6.46 32.28
CA LEU A 122 10.29 -6.57 31.10
C LEU A 122 11.68 -7.11 31.47
N HIS A 123 12.25 -6.65 32.59
CA HIS A 123 13.52 -7.13 33.11
C HIS A 123 13.45 -8.64 33.40
N ALA A 124 12.41 -9.08 34.10
CA ALA A 124 12.19 -10.49 34.41
C ALA A 124 12.04 -11.35 33.14
N LEU A 125 11.35 -10.85 32.11
CA LEU A 125 11.27 -11.50 30.81
C LEU A 125 12.66 -11.67 30.17
N LEU A 126 13.46 -10.60 30.15
CA LEU A 126 14.79 -10.64 29.53
C LEU A 126 15.77 -11.56 30.29
N GLU A 127 15.71 -11.60 31.62
CA GLU A 127 16.48 -12.57 32.43
C GLU A 127 16.11 -14.03 32.10
N THR A 128 14.84 -14.29 31.78
CA THR A 128 14.40 -15.62 31.38
C THR A 128 14.91 -16.00 30.00
N LEU A 129 14.91 -15.04 29.05
CA LEU A 129 15.53 -15.26 27.75
C LEU A 129 17.05 -15.46 27.85
N GLU A 130 17.73 -14.80 28.79
CA GLU A 130 19.13 -15.04 29.11
C GLU A 130 19.36 -16.47 29.62
N LYS A 131 18.53 -16.96 30.56
CA LYS A 131 18.62 -18.33 31.10
C LYS A 131 18.46 -19.40 30.02
N GLU A 132 17.66 -19.14 28.99
CA GLU A 132 17.50 -20.00 27.80
C GLU A 132 18.60 -19.80 26.74
N LYS A 133 19.58 -18.92 26.98
CA LYS A 133 20.64 -18.57 26.02
C LYS A 133 20.11 -17.98 24.70
N ILE A 134 18.91 -17.40 24.73
CA ILE A 134 18.33 -16.67 23.59
C ILE A 134 18.99 -15.28 23.49
N CYS A 135 19.21 -14.66 24.65
CA CYS A 135 19.88 -13.37 24.78
C CYS A 135 21.18 -13.50 25.59
N GLN A 136 22.10 -12.56 25.40
CA GLN A 136 23.29 -12.38 26.24
C GLN A 136 22.90 -11.82 27.63
N PRO A 137 23.81 -11.83 28.61
CA PRO A 137 23.57 -11.17 29.88
C PRO A 137 23.19 -9.70 29.72
N LEU A 138 22.26 -9.25 30.56
CA LEU A 138 21.89 -7.84 30.62
C LEU A 138 23.11 -6.99 31.02
N ALA A 139 23.30 -5.90 30.28
CA ALA A 139 24.36 -4.92 30.51
C ALA A 139 23.75 -3.53 30.62
N SER A 140 24.40 -2.66 31.40
CA SER A 140 23.96 -1.28 31.58
C SER A 140 24.74 -0.33 30.68
N GLY A 141 24.02 0.59 30.04
CA GLY A 141 24.55 1.75 29.33
C GLY A 141 24.28 3.06 30.07
N ASP A 142 24.51 4.19 29.41
CA ASP A 142 24.21 5.53 29.93
C ASP A 142 22.70 5.80 29.95
N GLY A 143 22.05 5.39 31.05
CA GLY A 143 20.62 5.62 31.29
C GLY A 143 19.67 4.59 30.67
N PHE A 144 20.18 3.43 30.24
CA PHE A 144 19.40 2.34 29.65
C PHE A 144 20.03 0.98 29.96
N GLN A 145 19.24 -0.08 29.83
CA GLN A 145 19.71 -1.47 29.88
C GLN A 145 19.70 -2.07 28.48
N PHE A 146 20.59 -3.01 28.18
CA PHE A 146 20.64 -3.66 26.87
C PHE A 146 21.11 -5.11 26.93
N THR A 147 20.73 -5.88 25.92
CA THR A 147 21.21 -7.23 25.65
C THR A 147 21.25 -7.49 24.14
N GLN A 148 21.96 -8.54 23.72
CA GLN A 148 22.03 -8.98 22.33
C GLN A 148 21.30 -10.32 22.19
N MET A 149 20.43 -10.42 21.18
CA MET A 149 19.73 -11.65 20.82
C MET A 149 20.33 -12.23 19.54
N ASN A 150 20.75 -13.50 19.60
CA ASN A 150 21.32 -14.26 18.47
C ASN A 150 22.44 -13.54 17.68
N ASN A 151 23.18 -12.63 18.33
CA ASN A 151 24.23 -11.79 17.70
C ASN A 151 23.79 -10.99 16.46
N GLN A 152 22.49 -10.71 16.33
CA GLN A 152 21.89 -10.03 15.18
C GLN A 152 20.95 -8.89 15.56
N VAL A 153 20.46 -8.87 16.80
CA VAL A 153 19.53 -7.86 17.31
C VAL A 153 20.05 -7.32 18.62
N LEU A 154 20.18 -6.01 18.74
CA LEU A 154 20.44 -5.33 19.99
C LEU A 154 19.10 -4.88 20.57
N LEU A 155 18.79 -5.36 21.77
CA LEU A 155 17.67 -4.90 22.56
C LEU A 155 18.18 -3.85 23.54
N ALA A 156 17.57 -2.67 23.55
CA ALA A 156 17.85 -1.61 24.50
C ALA A 156 16.55 -1.09 25.09
N TYR A 157 16.47 -0.89 26.41
CA TYR A 157 15.25 -0.41 27.04
C TYR A 157 15.50 0.56 28.19
N THR A 158 14.48 1.38 28.44
CA THR A 158 14.33 2.30 29.57
C THR A 158 12.98 1.99 30.25
N PRO A 159 12.59 2.68 31.35
CA PRO A 159 11.30 2.46 31.99
C PRO A 159 10.07 2.75 31.09
N SER A 160 10.27 3.38 29.91
CA SER A 160 9.19 3.78 29.00
C SER A 160 9.32 3.24 27.57
N VAL A 161 10.51 2.80 27.15
CA VAL A 161 10.80 2.45 25.75
C VAL A 161 11.56 1.13 25.67
N LEU A 162 11.17 0.28 24.73
CA LEU A 162 11.94 -0.88 24.28
C LEU A 162 12.28 -0.68 22.80
N MET A 163 13.56 -0.77 22.46
CA MET A 163 14.09 -0.70 21.10
C MET A 163 14.74 -2.03 20.73
N LEU A 164 14.43 -2.54 19.54
CA LEU A 164 15.08 -3.71 18.94
C LEU A 164 15.68 -3.30 17.60
N THR A 165 17.01 -3.23 17.53
CA THR A 165 17.73 -2.77 16.34
C THR A 165 18.50 -3.92 15.72
N ASN A 166 18.28 -4.16 14.42
CA ASN A 166 19.06 -5.16 13.68
C ASN A 166 20.48 -4.66 13.39
N TYR A 167 21.46 -5.56 13.37
CA TYR A 167 22.83 -5.23 13.01
C TYR A 167 23.54 -6.41 12.33
N SER A 168 24.56 -6.08 11.55
CA SER A 168 25.48 -7.03 10.94
C SER A 168 26.92 -6.68 11.29
N GLY A 169 27.58 -7.59 12.01
CA GLY A 169 28.95 -7.44 12.46
C GLY A 169 29.15 -6.47 13.62
N THR A 170 30.34 -6.51 14.21
CA THR A 170 30.71 -5.74 15.42
C THR A 170 30.76 -4.23 15.16
N THR A 171 31.23 -3.80 13.99
CA THR A 171 31.31 -2.37 13.65
C THR A 171 29.94 -1.69 13.63
N GLN A 172 28.89 -2.36 13.15
CA GLN A 172 27.54 -1.79 13.20
C GLN A 172 27.01 -1.76 14.63
N LEU A 173 27.22 -2.84 15.38
CA LEU A 173 26.83 -2.91 16.80
C LEU A 173 27.42 -1.77 17.62
N ASP A 174 28.71 -1.46 17.46
CA ASP A 174 29.37 -0.38 18.19
C ASP A 174 28.79 0.99 17.83
N LYS A 175 28.52 1.24 16.54
CA LYS A 175 27.85 2.47 16.10
C LYS A 175 26.43 2.60 16.66
N ILE A 176 25.68 1.51 16.67
CA ILE A 176 24.33 1.48 17.24
C ILE A 176 24.38 1.81 18.74
N LYS A 177 25.27 1.16 19.50
CA LYS A 177 25.45 1.43 20.94
C LYS A 177 25.84 2.89 21.22
N GLN A 178 26.63 3.52 20.35
CA GLN A 178 26.99 4.93 20.45
C GLN A 178 25.82 5.87 20.16
N ALA A 179 24.90 5.49 19.26
CA ALA A 179 23.79 6.34 18.84
C ALA A 179 22.53 6.21 19.71
N ILE A 180 22.28 5.04 20.32
CA ILE A 180 21.10 4.79 21.17
C ILE A 180 20.91 5.83 22.29
N PRO A 181 21.94 6.25 23.06
CA PRO A 181 21.77 7.26 24.10
C PRO A 181 21.17 8.56 23.57
N THR A 182 21.59 9.01 22.38
CA THR A 182 21.06 10.21 21.73
C THR A 182 19.59 10.02 21.38
N LEU A 183 19.22 8.87 20.83
CA LEU A 183 17.81 8.57 20.49
C LEU A 183 16.93 8.50 21.73
N LEU A 184 17.42 7.85 22.79
CA LEU A 184 16.71 7.72 24.07
C LEU A 184 16.63 9.04 24.82
N LYS A 185 17.51 10.02 24.61
CA LYS A 185 17.46 11.33 25.28
C LYS A 185 16.77 12.42 24.45
N GLN A 186 16.38 12.13 23.21
CA GLN A 186 15.80 13.15 22.32
C GLN A 186 14.38 13.57 22.76
N THR A 187 14.05 14.83 22.48
CA THR A 187 12.76 15.44 22.75
C THR A 187 11.84 15.37 21.54
N SER A 188 10.56 15.72 21.73
CA SER A 188 9.56 15.76 20.65
C SER A 188 9.98 16.66 19.47
N GLU A 189 10.74 17.73 19.70
CA GLU A 189 11.22 18.66 18.66
C GLU A 189 12.07 17.96 17.59
N ASN A 190 12.94 17.04 18.01
CA ASN A 190 13.86 16.31 17.11
C ASN A 190 13.27 14.97 16.61
N SER A 191 12.03 14.67 17.01
CA SER A 191 11.37 13.41 16.73
C SER A 191 10.34 13.54 15.60
N VAL A 192 10.03 12.41 14.96
CA VAL A 192 8.98 12.30 13.96
C VAL A 192 7.62 12.84 14.44
N VAL A 193 7.35 12.83 15.75
CA VAL A 193 6.10 13.32 16.33
C VAL A 193 5.85 14.80 16.07
N SER A 194 6.89 15.60 15.82
CA SER A 194 6.74 17.02 15.47
C SER A 194 6.28 17.22 14.02
N THR A 195 6.55 16.26 13.13
CA THR A 195 6.35 16.38 11.69
C THR A 195 4.86 16.34 11.28
N SER A 196 4.49 17.16 10.30
CA SER A 196 3.13 17.20 9.75
C SER A 196 2.70 15.86 9.14
N ALA A 197 3.63 15.19 8.45
CA ALA A 197 3.37 13.92 7.78
C ALA A 197 3.04 12.80 8.76
N PHE A 198 3.78 12.69 9.87
CA PHE A 198 3.50 11.70 10.90
C PHE A 198 2.20 11.97 11.65
N LYS A 199 1.93 13.24 11.99
CA LYS A 199 0.62 13.64 12.55
C LYS A 199 -0.55 13.28 11.63
N LYS A 200 -0.32 13.32 10.31
CA LYS A 200 -1.31 12.89 9.31
C LYS A 200 -1.42 11.37 9.24
N MET A 201 -0.29 10.65 9.23
CA MET A 201 -0.23 9.18 9.32
C MET A 201 -1.03 8.66 10.52
N GLN A 202 -0.82 9.24 11.72
CA GLN A 202 -1.53 8.83 12.94
C GLN A 202 -3.05 9.00 12.87
N LYS A 203 -3.55 9.87 11.98
CA LYS A 203 -4.99 10.09 11.79
C LYS A 203 -5.61 9.12 10.77
N MET A 204 -4.81 8.34 10.04
CA MET A 204 -5.33 7.38 9.07
C MET A 204 -6.06 6.23 9.76
N GLY A 205 -5.57 5.80 10.93
CA GLY A 205 -6.28 4.90 11.84
C GLY A 205 -6.42 3.47 11.31
N GLY A 206 -5.48 3.03 10.48
CA GLY A 206 -5.46 1.66 9.97
C GLY A 206 -4.98 0.66 11.00
N ASP A 207 -5.00 -0.61 10.61
CA ASP A 207 -4.34 -1.67 11.39
C ASP A 207 -2.82 -1.58 11.23
N ILE A 208 -2.36 -1.14 10.05
CA ILE A 208 -0.97 -0.83 9.76
C ILE A 208 -0.93 0.48 8.98
N ASP A 209 -0.26 1.50 9.52
CA ASP A 209 -0.04 2.78 8.85
C ASP A 209 1.43 2.94 8.50
N VAL A 210 1.74 3.54 7.36
CA VAL A 210 3.10 3.67 6.84
C VAL A 210 3.34 5.10 6.37
N LEU A 211 4.49 5.64 6.75
CA LEU A 211 5.08 6.84 6.19
C LEU A 211 6.41 6.44 5.58
N PHE A 212 6.65 6.73 4.31
CA PHE A 212 7.96 6.49 3.69
C PHE A 212 8.33 7.54 2.65
N SER A 213 9.64 7.76 2.48
CA SER A 213 10.17 8.59 1.40
C SER A 213 10.40 7.73 0.15
N PRO A 214 9.84 8.10 -1.02
CA PRO A 214 10.11 7.41 -2.28
C PRO A 214 11.60 7.32 -2.59
N ALA A 215 12.38 8.35 -2.23
CA ALA A 215 13.84 8.38 -2.44
C ALA A 215 14.57 7.20 -1.77
N SER A 216 14.05 6.71 -0.65
CA SER A 216 14.66 5.59 0.10
C SER A 216 14.46 4.22 -0.55
N PHE A 217 13.38 4.06 -1.34
CA PHE A 217 13.02 2.79 -1.97
C PHE A 217 13.39 2.76 -3.46
N LEU A 218 13.27 3.89 -4.15
CA LEU A 218 13.30 3.92 -5.61
C LEU A 218 14.70 3.95 -6.21
N GLY A 219 15.75 4.26 -5.45
CA GLY A 219 17.16 4.17 -5.87
C GLY A 219 17.40 4.27 -7.39
N ALA A 220 17.70 3.14 -8.03
CA ALA A 220 17.97 3.01 -9.47
C ALA A 220 16.74 3.01 -10.40
N TYR A 221 15.52 2.85 -9.86
CA TYR A 221 14.23 2.85 -10.57
C TYR A 221 13.60 4.24 -10.70
N THR A 222 14.24 5.27 -10.13
CA THR A 222 13.81 6.68 -10.25
C THR A 222 13.61 7.11 -11.71
N SER A 223 14.45 6.62 -12.63
CA SER A 223 14.33 6.89 -14.07
C SER A 223 13.10 6.27 -14.73
N GLN A 224 12.56 5.17 -14.19
CA GLN A 224 11.38 4.47 -14.73
C GLN A 224 10.07 5.09 -14.23
N LEU A 225 10.09 5.74 -13.06
CA LEU A 225 8.96 6.51 -12.52
C LEU A 225 8.93 7.96 -12.99
N ASN A 226 9.95 8.41 -13.73
CA ASN A 226 9.98 9.74 -14.37
C ASN A 226 8.88 9.94 -15.43
N PHE A 227 8.04 8.94 -15.69
CA PHE A 227 6.84 9.10 -16.51
C PHE A 227 5.79 9.94 -15.76
N GLY A 228 6.01 11.26 -15.72
CA GLY A 228 5.09 12.24 -15.11
C GLY A 228 5.72 13.21 -14.12
N LEU A 229 7.01 13.05 -13.77
CA LEU A 229 7.73 13.96 -12.87
C LEU A 229 8.62 14.94 -13.69
N PRO A 230 8.51 16.27 -13.47
CA PRO A 230 9.43 17.29 -13.99
C PRO A 230 10.93 17.04 -13.70
N GLN A 231 11.81 17.65 -14.51
CA GLN A 231 13.29 17.49 -14.50
C GLN A 231 13.98 17.66 -13.12
N ASN A 232 13.39 18.41 -12.19
CA ASN A 232 14.09 18.94 -11.01
C ASN A 232 13.48 18.52 -9.66
N ILE A 233 12.64 17.48 -9.65
CA ILE A 233 11.99 17.06 -8.41
C ILE A 233 12.95 16.29 -7.51
N ASN A 234 13.23 16.86 -6.35
CA ASN A 234 13.89 16.14 -5.28
C ASN A 234 12.87 15.23 -4.58
N LEU A 235 12.95 13.91 -4.84
CA LEU A 235 12.08 12.92 -4.20
C LEU A 235 12.22 12.86 -2.68
N LYS A 236 13.26 13.48 -2.09
CA LYS A 236 13.38 13.63 -0.63
C LYS A 236 12.33 14.58 -0.05
N ASP A 237 11.81 15.50 -0.85
CA ASP A 237 10.78 16.48 -0.43
C ASP A 237 9.36 15.90 -0.56
N MET A 238 9.25 14.64 -0.96
CA MET A 238 8.02 13.90 -1.09
C MET A 238 7.99 12.75 -0.08
N GLN A 239 6.82 12.54 0.50
CA GLN A 239 6.51 11.42 1.37
C GLN A 239 5.23 10.76 0.90
N ILE A 240 5.13 9.46 1.14
CA ILE A 240 3.93 8.68 0.87
C ILE A 240 3.37 8.19 2.20
N LEU A 241 2.08 8.36 2.35
CA LEU A 241 1.28 7.85 3.44
C LEU A 241 0.47 6.64 2.96
N GLY A 242 0.58 5.53 3.66
CA GLY A 242 -0.16 4.29 3.41
C GLY A 242 -0.95 3.88 4.65
N SER A 243 -2.13 3.30 4.47
CA SER A 243 -2.90 2.73 5.58
C SER A 243 -3.63 1.46 5.15
N LEU A 244 -3.30 0.35 5.78
CA LEU A 244 -3.89 -0.97 5.56
C LEU A 244 -4.90 -1.27 6.66
N SER A 245 -6.10 -1.72 6.27
CA SER A 245 -7.16 -2.11 7.20
C SER A 245 -7.80 -3.43 6.77
N PHE A 246 -8.10 -4.27 7.76
CA PHE A 246 -8.83 -5.52 7.62
C PHE A 246 -10.21 -5.37 8.26
N ASP A 247 -11.24 -5.29 7.43
CA ASP A 247 -12.63 -5.20 7.86
C ASP A 247 -13.40 -6.47 7.47
N LYS A 248 -14.69 -6.52 7.82
CA LYS A 248 -15.53 -7.66 7.44
C LYS A 248 -15.63 -7.78 5.92
N GLY A 249 -15.10 -8.88 5.39
CA GLY A 249 -15.00 -9.18 3.96
C GLY A 249 -14.23 -8.16 3.11
N LYS A 250 -13.48 -7.22 3.70
CA LYS A 250 -12.82 -6.15 2.96
C LYS A 250 -11.40 -5.97 3.47
N ILE A 251 -10.44 -5.95 2.56
CA ILE A 251 -9.08 -5.48 2.83
C ILE A 251 -8.94 -4.16 2.08
N SER A 252 -8.58 -3.07 2.75
CA SER A 252 -8.40 -1.77 2.11
C SER A 252 -7.01 -1.22 2.37
N MET A 253 -6.37 -0.70 1.32
CA MET A 253 -5.13 0.05 1.39
C MET A 253 -5.36 1.46 0.85
N LYS A 254 -5.25 2.47 1.71
CA LYS A 254 -5.26 3.88 1.33
C LYS A 254 -3.85 4.35 1.04
N TYR A 255 -3.74 5.24 0.06
CA TYR A 255 -2.50 5.85 -0.40
C TYR A 255 -2.72 7.35 -0.54
N GLU A 256 -1.77 8.13 -0.02
CA GLU A 256 -1.77 9.58 -0.15
C GLU A 256 -0.36 10.12 -0.34
N ASN A 257 -0.21 11.03 -1.30
CA ASN A 257 1.01 11.80 -1.48
C ASN A 257 1.06 12.96 -0.48
N PHE A 258 2.20 13.19 0.15
CA PHE A 258 2.41 14.30 1.08
C PHE A 258 3.69 15.07 0.73
N THR A 259 3.60 16.39 0.71
CA THR A 259 4.74 17.29 0.54
C THR A 259 4.41 18.68 1.06
N GLU A 260 5.40 19.34 1.65
CA GLU A 260 5.34 20.75 2.03
C GLU A 260 6.06 21.64 1.00
N ASN A 261 6.68 21.04 -0.04
CA ASN A 261 7.33 21.77 -1.11
C ASN A 261 6.28 22.40 -2.06
N PRO A 262 6.23 23.73 -2.20
CA PRO A 262 5.23 24.41 -3.02
C PRO A 262 5.27 24.03 -4.51
N GLU A 263 6.45 23.71 -5.07
CA GLU A 263 6.59 23.32 -6.47
C GLU A 263 5.94 21.95 -6.73
N LEU A 264 6.11 21.01 -5.80
CA LEU A 264 5.47 19.71 -5.85
C LEU A 264 3.95 19.79 -5.67
N GLN A 265 3.49 20.68 -4.77
CA GLN A 265 2.06 20.93 -4.62
C GLN A 265 1.44 21.47 -5.91
N ALA A 266 2.09 22.46 -6.54
CA ALA A 266 1.62 23.01 -7.82
C ALA A 266 1.57 21.96 -8.93
N MET A 267 2.54 21.05 -8.96
CA MET A 267 2.55 19.93 -9.90
C MET A 267 1.37 18.98 -9.65
N PHE A 268 1.12 18.57 -8.41
CA PHE A 268 -0.05 17.73 -8.10
C PHE A 268 -1.36 18.43 -8.47
N ASP A 269 -1.47 19.74 -8.26
CA ASP A 269 -2.65 20.51 -8.66
C ASP A 269 -2.87 20.53 -10.18
N LYS A 270 -1.80 20.57 -10.99
CA LYS A 270 -1.93 20.38 -12.45
C LYS A 270 -2.44 18.98 -12.79
N GLN A 271 -1.91 17.94 -12.13
CA GLN A 271 -2.38 16.55 -12.34
C GLN A 271 -3.87 16.39 -12.04
N LYS A 272 -4.37 17.02 -10.97
CA LYS A 272 -5.79 17.01 -10.61
C LYS A 272 -6.66 17.59 -11.72
N LYS A 273 -6.21 18.66 -12.41
CA LYS A 273 -6.96 19.33 -13.50
C LYS A 273 -7.08 18.49 -14.78
N ALA A 274 -6.14 17.58 -15.03
CA ALA A 274 -6.18 16.69 -16.19
C ALA A 274 -7.19 15.55 -16.06
N THR A 275 -7.72 15.35 -14.86
CA THR A 275 -8.75 14.35 -14.58
C THR A 275 -10.04 15.02 -14.16
N CYS A 276 -11.16 14.31 -14.29
CA CYS A 276 -12.46 14.76 -13.84
C CYS A 276 -13.25 13.59 -13.23
N ALA A 277 -14.41 13.87 -12.67
CA ALA A 277 -15.27 12.85 -12.09
C ALA A 277 -15.82 11.90 -13.17
N ILE A 278 -15.71 10.59 -12.93
CA ILE A 278 -16.26 9.54 -13.80
C ILE A 278 -17.79 9.57 -13.74
N GLU A 279 -18.44 9.63 -14.91
CA GLU A 279 -19.90 9.65 -15.07
C GLU A 279 -20.54 8.25 -15.16
N ASN A 280 -19.71 7.21 -15.35
CA ASN A 280 -20.12 5.81 -15.61
C ASN A 280 -20.84 5.60 -16.96
N SER A 281 -20.49 6.40 -17.96
CA SER A 281 -21.15 6.45 -19.28
C SER A 281 -21.20 5.11 -20.00
N PHE A 282 -20.18 4.27 -19.80
CA PHE A 282 -19.96 3.06 -20.61
C PHE A 282 -20.26 1.73 -19.93
N LEU A 283 -20.56 1.70 -18.62
CA LEU A 283 -20.70 0.43 -17.87
C LEU A 283 -21.72 -0.56 -18.48
N LYS A 284 -22.76 -0.04 -19.14
CA LYS A 284 -23.81 -0.84 -19.81
C LYS A 284 -23.35 -1.57 -21.08
N TYR A 285 -22.23 -1.17 -21.67
CA TYR A 285 -21.71 -1.75 -22.92
C TYR A 285 -20.70 -2.87 -22.67
N PHE A 286 -20.16 -2.97 -21.45
CA PHE A 286 -19.25 -4.02 -21.08
C PHE A 286 -20.01 -5.21 -20.50
N PRO A 287 -19.78 -6.45 -20.98
CA PRO A 287 -20.36 -7.65 -20.41
C PRO A 287 -20.01 -7.79 -18.92
N LYS A 288 -20.92 -8.36 -18.11
CA LYS A 288 -20.65 -8.63 -16.68
C LYS A 288 -19.40 -9.50 -16.46
N SER A 289 -19.06 -10.35 -17.44
CA SER A 289 -17.88 -11.21 -17.46
C SER A 289 -16.58 -10.50 -17.86
N THR A 290 -16.56 -9.16 -17.95
CA THR A 290 -15.33 -8.41 -18.20
C THR A 290 -14.33 -8.71 -17.08
N LEU A 291 -13.12 -9.13 -17.46
CA LEU A 291 -12.07 -9.63 -16.58
C LEU A 291 -11.36 -8.50 -15.83
N MET A 292 -11.06 -7.43 -16.55
CA MET A 292 -10.50 -6.21 -15.99
C MET A 292 -11.17 -4.99 -16.60
N TYR A 293 -11.44 -3.97 -15.80
CA TYR A 293 -12.10 -2.74 -16.23
C TYR A 293 -11.32 -1.53 -15.71
N LEU A 294 -10.78 -0.73 -16.62
CA LEU A 294 -10.18 0.56 -16.35
C LEU A 294 -11.18 1.65 -16.73
N SER A 295 -11.36 2.65 -15.88
CA SER A 295 -12.13 3.86 -16.17
C SER A 295 -11.37 5.07 -15.68
N MET A 296 -11.36 6.14 -16.48
CA MET A 296 -10.75 7.41 -16.10
C MET A 296 -11.64 8.55 -16.55
N GLY A 297 -11.87 9.51 -15.68
CA GLY A 297 -12.44 10.78 -16.07
C GLY A 297 -11.31 11.68 -16.54
N ILE A 298 -11.35 12.15 -17.78
CA ILE A 298 -10.27 12.90 -18.43
C ILE A 298 -10.75 14.28 -18.89
N ASN A 299 -9.88 15.26 -18.69
CA ASN A 299 -9.94 16.54 -19.39
C ASN A 299 -8.83 16.53 -20.45
N GLY A 300 -9.18 16.24 -21.70
CA GLY A 300 -8.20 15.99 -22.76
C GLY A 300 -7.23 17.14 -23.03
N GLU A 301 -7.69 18.39 -22.89
CA GLU A 301 -6.84 19.57 -23.08
C GLU A 301 -5.81 19.71 -21.96
N GLU A 302 -6.24 19.58 -20.71
CA GLU A 302 -5.35 19.65 -19.55
C GLU A 302 -4.41 18.43 -19.49
N PHE A 303 -4.90 17.25 -19.87
CA PHE A 303 -4.07 16.05 -20.00
C PHE A 303 -2.98 16.22 -21.05
N TYR A 304 -3.30 16.80 -22.21
CA TYR A 304 -2.29 17.15 -23.21
C TYR A 304 -1.26 18.15 -22.68
N ASN A 305 -1.68 19.18 -21.93
CA ASN A 305 -0.76 20.14 -21.33
C ASN A 305 0.23 19.46 -20.37
N LEU A 306 -0.22 18.47 -19.59
CA LEU A 306 0.67 17.65 -18.76
C LEU A 306 1.64 16.81 -19.59
N LEU A 307 1.19 16.21 -20.69
CA LEU A 307 2.06 15.45 -21.59
C LEU A 307 3.16 16.35 -22.20
N LEU A 308 2.84 17.60 -22.51
CA LEU A 308 3.84 18.56 -22.99
C LEU A 308 4.93 18.86 -21.97
N GLU A 309 4.67 18.75 -20.66
CA GLU A 309 5.67 18.91 -19.61
C GLU A 309 6.48 17.62 -19.36
N ASN A 310 6.06 16.49 -19.93
CA ASN A 310 6.72 15.19 -19.77
C ASN A 310 7.92 15.04 -20.73
N GLN A 311 9.09 14.72 -20.18
CA GLN A 311 10.32 14.61 -20.97
C GLN A 311 10.30 13.47 -21.99
N GLU A 312 9.83 12.29 -21.61
CA GLU A 312 9.79 11.14 -22.51
C GLU A 312 8.83 11.41 -23.67
N PHE A 313 7.74 12.11 -23.41
CA PHE A 313 6.86 12.59 -24.44
C PHE A 313 7.56 13.59 -25.37
N GLN A 314 8.23 14.62 -24.83
CA GLN A 314 8.98 15.59 -25.63
C GLN A 314 10.11 14.96 -26.47
N LYS A 315 10.79 13.93 -25.95
CA LYS A 315 11.86 13.21 -26.68
C LYS A 315 11.30 12.39 -27.85
N ASN A 316 10.16 11.74 -27.64
CA ASN A 316 9.58 10.82 -28.62
C ASN A 316 8.61 11.50 -29.60
N PHE A 317 8.07 12.68 -29.26
CA PHE A 317 7.17 13.46 -30.09
C PHE A 317 7.79 14.78 -30.52
N SER A 318 7.99 14.94 -31.84
CA SER A 318 8.46 16.20 -32.43
C SER A 318 7.43 17.33 -32.22
N ILE A 319 7.93 18.53 -31.90
CA ILE A 319 7.16 19.77 -31.83
C ILE A 319 6.41 20.03 -33.15
N SER A 320 6.95 19.59 -34.29
CA SER A 320 6.29 19.74 -35.60
C SER A 320 4.94 19.03 -35.71
N LYS A 321 4.67 18.04 -34.85
CA LYS A 321 3.40 17.32 -34.77
C LYS A 321 2.53 17.76 -33.59
N ALA A 322 2.94 18.78 -32.84
CA ALA A 322 2.29 19.18 -31.59
C ALA A 322 0.82 19.55 -31.77
N ASN A 323 0.46 20.24 -32.86
CA ASN A 323 -0.93 20.63 -33.13
C ASN A 323 -1.84 19.42 -33.39
N GLU A 324 -1.38 18.45 -34.18
CA GLU A 324 -2.13 17.24 -34.51
C GLU A 324 -2.32 16.36 -33.26
N VAL A 325 -1.28 16.28 -32.44
CA VAL A 325 -1.32 15.56 -31.17
C VAL A 325 -2.23 16.27 -30.17
N LYS A 326 -2.21 17.60 -30.13
CA LYS A 326 -3.13 18.40 -29.31
C LYS A 326 -4.58 18.15 -29.72
N GLU A 327 -4.86 18.11 -31.01
CA GLU A 327 -6.21 17.85 -31.53
C GLU A 327 -6.68 16.43 -31.16
N LEU A 328 -5.80 15.44 -31.25
CA LEU A 328 -6.07 14.07 -30.83
C LEU A 328 -6.40 13.98 -29.34
N PHE A 329 -5.56 14.52 -28.46
CA PHE A 329 -5.79 14.40 -27.01
C PHE A 329 -6.90 15.35 -26.54
N GLY A 330 -7.00 16.54 -27.11
CA GLY A 330 -7.99 17.56 -26.75
C GLY A 330 -9.43 17.18 -27.09
N THR A 331 -9.65 16.18 -27.95
CA THR A 331 -10.99 15.64 -28.22
C THR A 331 -11.56 14.87 -27.02
N PHE A 332 -10.70 14.24 -26.20
CA PHE A 332 -11.17 13.44 -25.07
C PHE A 332 -11.81 14.32 -24.00
N GLN A 333 -12.94 13.88 -23.48
CA GLN A 333 -13.68 14.55 -22.42
C GLN A 333 -14.37 13.49 -21.58
N LYS A 334 -14.71 13.79 -20.32
CA LYS A 334 -15.51 12.88 -19.47
C LYS A 334 -14.86 11.49 -19.37
N ASP A 335 -15.56 10.42 -19.74
CA ASP A 335 -15.10 9.07 -19.47
C ASP A 335 -14.22 8.51 -20.60
N VAL A 336 -13.19 7.77 -20.19
CA VAL A 336 -12.47 6.79 -21.00
C VAL A 336 -12.55 5.46 -20.25
N ALA A 337 -12.95 4.40 -20.93
CA ALA A 337 -13.12 3.08 -20.37
C ALA A 337 -12.45 2.01 -21.24
N VAL A 338 -11.71 1.10 -20.61
CA VAL A 338 -11.07 -0.03 -21.28
C VAL A 338 -11.39 -1.30 -20.51
N GLY A 339 -11.88 -2.32 -21.21
CA GLY A 339 -12.18 -3.63 -20.66
C GLY A 339 -11.34 -4.71 -21.32
N LEU A 340 -10.74 -5.56 -20.51
CA LEU A 340 -10.25 -6.86 -20.96
C LEU A 340 -11.42 -7.85 -20.89
N ILE A 341 -11.88 -8.31 -22.06
CA ILE A 341 -13.11 -9.10 -22.18
C ILE A 341 -12.82 -10.60 -22.08
N ASN A 342 -11.75 -11.08 -22.71
CA ASN A 342 -11.42 -12.49 -22.75
C ASN A 342 -9.92 -12.74 -22.95
N VAL A 343 -9.43 -13.87 -22.45
CA VAL A 343 -8.06 -14.35 -22.65
C VAL A 343 -8.12 -15.82 -23.06
N THR A 344 -7.39 -16.18 -24.12
CA THR A 344 -7.22 -17.56 -24.57
C THR A 344 -5.74 -17.87 -24.78
N MET A 345 -5.38 -19.15 -24.93
CA MET A 345 -3.97 -19.55 -25.08
C MET A 345 -3.35 -19.15 -26.42
N ASN A 346 -4.16 -19.06 -27.48
CA ASN A 346 -3.66 -19.02 -28.86
C ASN A 346 -3.91 -17.70 -29.58
N ASN A 347 -4.76 -16.84 -29.02
CA ASN A 347 -5.15 -15.57 -29.66
C ASN A 347 -4.78 -14.41 -28.75
N ALA A 348 -4.61 -13.22 -29.36
CA ALA A 348 -4.44 -11.99 -28.60
C ALA A 348 -5.63 -11.77 -27.63
N PRO A 349 -5.38 -11.22 -26.43
CA PRO A 349 -6.45 -10.90 -25.48
C PRO A 349 -7.51 -9.99 -26.11
N THR A 350 -8.79 -10.33 -25.93
CA THR A 350 -9.90 -9.54 -26.47
C THR A 350 -10.13 -8.30 -25.61
N PHE A 351 -10.13 -7.12 -26.21
CA PHE A 351 -10.38 -5.86 -25.50
C PHE A 351 -11.55 -5.07 -26.11
N LEU A 352 -12.11 -4.17 -25.30
CA LEU A 352 -13.08 -3.18 -25.71
C LEU A 352 -12.72 -1.84 -25.08
N LEU A 353 -12.67 -0.79 -25.88
CA LEU A 353 -12.41 0.57 -25.45
C LEU A 353 -13.60 1.44 -25.85
N TYR A 354 -14.00 2.33 -24.95
CA TYR A 354 -14.87 3.45 -25.22
C TYR A 354 -14.25 4.74 -24.67
N ALA A 355 -14.46 5.85 -25.35
CA ALA A 355 -14.10 7.17 -24.85
C ALA A 355 -15.09 8.22 -25.35
N ASN A 356 -15.51 9.14 -24.48
CA ASN A 356 -16.28 10.28 -24.94
C ASN A 356 -15.33 11.25 -25.65
N VAL A 357 -15.72 11.68 -26.85
CA VAL A 357 -14.94 12.58 -27.70
C VAL A 357 -15.77 13.78 -28.14
N LYS A 358 -15.11 14.91 -28.43
CA LYS A 358 -15.77 16.13 -28.93
C LYS A 358 -16.10 16.01 -30.41
N SER A 359 -15.32 15.25 -31.19
CA SER A 359 -15.50 15.07 -32.62
C SER A 359 -14.87 13.78 -33.14
N ALA A 360 -15.28 13.37 -34.34
CA ALA A 360 -14.66 12.28 -35.10
C ALA A 360 -13.42 12.71 -35.91
N ALA A 361 -13.06 14.00 -35.90
CA ALA A 361 -11.97 14.52 -36.74
C ALA A 361 -10.63 13.81 -36.52
N PRO A 362 -10.22 13.46 -35.28
CA PRO A 362 -8.94 12.76 -35.08
C PRO A 362 -8.88 11.36 -35.73
N VAL A 363 -9.99 10.60 -35.74
CA VAL A 363 -10.01 9.27 -36.39
C VAL A 363 -10.07 9.38 -37.92
N GLN A 364 -10.72 10.42 -38.45
CA GLN A 364 -10.71 10.74 -39.88
C GLN A 364 -9.29 11.11 -40.32
N MET A 365 -8.62 12.00 -39.57
CA MET A 365 -7.26 12.42 -39.85
C MET A 365 -6.28 11.25 -39.81
N LEU A 366 -6.43 10.34 -38.84
CA LEU A 366 -5.61 9.11 -38.75
C LEU A 366 -5.72 8.26 -40.04
N TYR A 367 -6.92 8.12 -40.57
CA TYR A 367 -7.16 7.39 -41.82
C TYR A 367 -6.60 8.13 -43.04
N GLU A 368 -6.84 9.43 -43.16
CA GLU A 368 -6.36 10.25 -44.27
C GLU A 368 -4.83 10.26 -44.35
N LYS A 369 -4.16 10.34 -43.19
CA LYS A 369 -2.70 10.31 -43.06
C LYS A 369 -2.12 8.92 -42.90
N LYS A 370 -2.87 7.84 -43.21
CA LYS A 370 -2.39 6.46 -42.99
C LYS A 370 -1.05 6.14 -43.68
N GLY A 371 -0.76 6.80 -44.81
CA GLY A 371 0.52 6.68 -45.53
C GLY A 371 1.73 7.23 -44.78
N GLU A 372 1.51 8.09 -43.79
CA GLU A 372 2.56 8.70 -42.95
C GLU A 372 2.81 7.93 -41.65
N LEU A 373 1.99 6.89 -41.36
CA LEU A 373 2.06 6.13 -40.11
C LEU A 373 3.16 5.07 -40.09
N GLY A 374 3.88 4.87 -41.19
CA GLY A 374 4.96 3.87 -41.27
C GLY A 374 4.47 2.42 -41.17
N LEU A 375 3.27 2.14 -41.66
CA LEU A 375 2.67 0.79 -41.65
C LEU A 375 3.59 -0.21 -42.37
N LYS A 376 3.79 -1.39 -41.76
CA LYS A 376 4.65 -2.44 -42.33
C LYS A 376 3.97 -3.11 -43.51
N ARG A 377 4.76 -3.84 -44.31
CA ARG A 377 4.23 -4.67 -45.39
C ARG A 377 3.23 -5.68 -44.84
N GLY A 378 1.99 -5.62 -45.32
CA GLY A 378 0.88 -6.48 -44.86
C GLY A 378 -0.01 -5.82 -43.79
N GLU A 379 0.31 -4.60 -43.36
CA GLU A 379 -0.54 -3.77 -42.51
C GLU A 379 -1.27 -2.71 -43.35
N ASP A 380 -2.54 -2.46 -43.06
CA ASP A 380 -3.32 -1.39 -43.69
C ASP A 380 -4.46 -0.91 -42.77
N ILE A 381 -4.94 0.31 -43.00
CA ILE A 381 -6.18 0.82 -42.41
C ILE A 381 -7.23 0.91 -43.51
N LEU A 382 -8.31 0.16 -43.36
CA LEU A 382 -9.42 0.11 -44.30
C LEU A 382 -10.63 0.84 -43.75
N LYS A 383 -11.33 1.59 -44.61
CA LYS A 383 -12.61 2.20 -44.28
C LYS A 383 -13.73 1.16 -44.36
N LEU A 384 -14.51 1.03 -43.30
CA LEU A 384 -15.66 0.13 -43.23
C LEU A 384 -16.99 0.89 -43.41
N GLY A 385 -17.03 2.13 -42.92
CA GLY A 385 -18.21 2.99 -42.94
C GLY A 385 -17.85 4.46 -42.73
N GLU A 386 -18.84 5.30 -42.47
CA GLU A 386 -18.61 6.69 -42.06
C GLU A 386 -18.00 6.70 -40.64
N ASN A 387 -16.79 7.25 -40.49
CA ASN A 387 -16.04 7.28 -39.23
C ASN A 387 -15.73 5.89 -38.63
N GLU A 388 -15.82 4.83 -39.43
CA GLU A 388 -15.57 3.44 -39.01
C GLU A 388 -14.47 2.81 -39.86
N TYR A 389 -13.48 2.24 -39.19
CA TYR A 389 -12.26 1.75 -39.80
C TYR A 389 -11.81 0.43 -39.17
N VAL A 390 -10.96 -0.30 -39.89
CA VAL A 390 -10.22 -1.44 -39.35
C VAL A 390 -8.75 -1.33 -39.70
N TYR A 391 -7.92 -1.36 -38.67
CA TYR A 391 -6.50 -1.66 -38.82
C TYR A 391 -6.35 -3.17 -38.99
N LYS A 392 -5.74 -3.61 -40.07
CA LYS A 392 -5.44 -5.01 -40.36
C LYS A 392 -3.96 -5.27 -40.24
N SER A 393 -3.60 -6.39 -39.63
CA SER A 393 -2.24 -6.93 -39.62
C SER A 393 -2.29 -8.46 -39.58
N SER A 394 -1.16 -9.13 -39.80
CA SER A 394 -1.05 -10.58 -39.64
C SER A 394 -1.24 -11.05 -38.19
N MET A 395 -0.99 -10.18 -37.21
CA MET A 395 -1.08 -10.50 -35.78
C MET A 395 -2.47 -10.22 -35.19
N LEU A 396 -3.09 -9.11 -35.59
CA LEU A 396 -4.36 -8.65 -35.03
C LEU A 396 -5.10 -7.70 -35.97
N ASN A 397 -6.43 -7.78 -35.96
CA ASN A 397 -7.29 -6.75 -36.53
C ASN A 397 -7.86 -5.89 -35.40
N VAL A 398 -7.89 -4.57 -35.58
CA VAL A 398 -8.50 -3.64 -34.62
C VAL A 398 -9.54 -2.80 -35.34
N PHE A 399 -10.80 -3.00 -34.98
CA PHE A 399 -11.93 -2.18 -35.40
C PHE A 399 -11.99 -0.95 -34.51
N PHE A 400 -12.07 0.23 -35.11
CA PHE A 400 -12.15 1.49 -34.37
C PHE A 400 -12.97 2.51 -35.14
N GLY A 401 -13.52 3.48 -34.43
CA GLY A 401 -14.32 4.52 -35.04
C GLY A 401 -14.96 5.44 -34.02
N VAL A 402 -15.83 6.32 -34.51
CA VAL A 402 -16.62 7.22 -33.65
C VAL A 402 -18.09 7.12 -34.06
N ARG A 403 -18.96 6.81 -33.08
CA ARG A 403 -20.42 6.82 -33.22
C ARG A 403 -21.04 7.55 -32.04
N ASP A 404 -22.00 8.43 -32.30
CA ASP A 404 -22.68 9.24 -31.26
C ASP A 404 -21.72 9.94 -30.28
N ASN A 405 -20.63 10.52 -30.81
CA ASN A 405 -19.55 11.16 -30.05
C ASN A 405 -18.82 10.24 -29.06
N ASN A 406 -18.89 8.92 -29.27
CA ASN A 406 -18.12 7.94 -28.55
C ASN A 406 -17.11 7.30 -29.51
N LEU A 407 -15.84 7.48 -29.20
CA LEU A 407 -14.79 6.67 -29.81
C LEU A 407 -14.88 5.26 -29.26
N TYR A 408 -14.74 4.27 -30.12
CA TYR A 408 -14.60 2.88 -29.73
C TYR A 408 -13.39 2.23 -30.39
N ALA A 409 -12.84 1.21 -29.74
CA ALA A 409 -11.89 0.30 -30.36
C ALA A 409 -12.02 -1.12 -29.80
N THR A 410 -11.90 -2.14 -30.64
CA THR A 410 -11.90 -3.54 -30.25
C THR A 410 -11.19 -4.40 -31.29
N ASN A 411 -10.61 -5.52 -30.87
CA ASN A 411 -10.04 -6.52 -31.76
C ASN A 411 -10.97 -7.70 -32.07
N ASP A 412 -12.22 -7.63 -31.62
CA ASP A 412 -13.21 -8.67 -31.85
C ASP A 412 -14.35 -8.17 -32.75
N GLU A 413 -14.61 -8.91 -33.83
CA GLU A 413 -15.60 -8.52 -34.83
C GLU A 413 -17.03 -8.58 -34.28
N MET A 414 -17.31 -9.49 -33.33
CA MET A 414 -18.63 -9.60 -32.71
C MET A 414 -18.89 -8.40 -31.79
N LEU A 415 -17.89 -8.00 -31.01
CA LEU A 415 -17.94 -6.77 -30.21
C LEU A 415 -18.13 -5.55 -31.10
N TYR A 416 -17.39 -5.44 -32.22
CA TYR A 416 -17.56 -4.38 -33.20
C TYR A 416 -19.00 -4.28 -33.74
N LYS A 417 -19.61 -5.41 -34.12
CA LYS A 417 -21.01 -5.48 -34.59
C LYS A 417 -22.04 -5.13 -33.48
N SER A 418 -21.60 -5.08 -32.24
CA SER A 418 -22.41 -4.77 -31.06
C SER A 418 -22.12 -3.41 -30.42
N ILE A 419 -21.25 -2.58 -31.01
CA ILE A 419 -20.94 -1.24 -30.50
C ILE A 419 -22.23 -0.43 -30.29
N ASP A 420 -22.30 0.27 -29.15
CA ASP A 420 -23.44 1.03 -28.63
C ASP A 420 -24.72 0.23 -28.31
N LYS A 421 -24.68 -1.10 -28.42
CA LYS A 421 -25.77 -1.95 -27.92
C LYS A 421 -25.49 -2.29 -26.46
N ALA A 422 -26.45 -2.00 -25.59
CA ALA A 422 -26.36 -2.40 -24.19
C ALA A 422 -26.30 -3.92 -24.07
N VAL A 423 -25.41 -4.41 -23.21
CA VAL A 423 -25.29 -5.83 -22.87
C VAL A 423 -26.07 -6.10 -21.59
N ASN A 424 -26.63 -7.29 -21.44
CA ASN A 424 -27.33 -7.70 -20.22
C ASN A 424 -27.07 -9.20 -19.95
N PRO A 425 -26.45 -9.58 -18.81
CA PRO A 425 -25.96 -8.70 -17.75
C PRO A 425 -24.68 -7.95 -18.14
N SER A 426 -24.50 -6.75 -17.60
CA SER A 426 -23.35 -5.87 -17.85
C SER A 426 -22.58 -5.54 -16.57
N ILE A 427 -21.46 -4.82 -16.70
CA ILE A 427 -20.71 -4.33 -15.53
C ILE A 427 -21.58 -3.43 -14.66
N LYS A 428 -22.54 -2.68 -15.22
CA LYS A 428 -23.44 -1.83 -14.41
C LYS A 428 -24.19 -2.59 -13.30
N ASP A 429 -24.31 -3.92 -13.45
CA ASP A 429 -25.03 -4.84 -12.57
C ASP A 429 -24.09 -5.54 -11.56
N THR A 430 -22.83 -5.10 -11.43
CA THR A 430 -21.86 -5.57 -10.43
C THR A 430 -21.86 -4.69 -9.20
N GLU A 431 -21.36 -5.23 -8.08
CA GLU A 431 -21.29 -4.48 -6.83
C GLU A 431 -20.32 -3.29 -6.92
N PHE A 432 -19.16 -3.49 -7.56
CA PHE A 432 -18.12 -2.47 -7.72
C PHE A 432 -18.53 -1.30 -8.63
N ALA A 433 -19.56 -1.45 -9.48
CA ALA A 433 -20.03 -0.38 -10.37
C ALA A 433 -20.40 0.91 -9.62
N SER A 434 -20.98 0.75 -8.43
CA SER A 434 -21.39 1.87 -7.57
C SER A 434 -20.19 2.65 -6.98
N ASN A 435 -19.03 2.01 -6.83
CA ASN A 435 -17.83 2.60 -6.23
C ASN A 435 -17.05 3.50 -7.22
N ILE A 436 -17.30 3.35 -8.52
CA ILE A 436 -16.58 4.05 -9.59
C ILE A 436 -17.08 5.49 -9.77
N LYS A 437 -18.39 5.72 -9.66
CA LYS A 437 -18.99 7.02 -9.99
C LYS A 437 -18.42 8.12 -9.09
N GLY A 438 -18.03 9.24 -9.70
CA GLY A 438 -17.49 10.39 -8.97
C GLY A 438 -16.00 10.27 -8.58
N LYS A 439 -15.38 9.10 -8.76
CA LYS A 439 -13.92 8.93 -8.69
C LYS A 439 -13.29 9.51 -9.95
N HIS A 440 -12.00 9.82 -9.90
CA HIS A 440 -11.26 10.34 -11.06
C HIS A 440 -10.61 9.23 -11.88
N SER A 441 -10.29 8.10 -11.24
CA SER A 441 -9.83 6.88 -11.89
C SER A 441 -10.40 5.66 -11.16
N ALA A 442 -10.55 4.57 -11.89
CA ALA A 442 -10.90 3.27 -11.37
C ALA A 442 -10.22 2.17 -12.17
N PHE A 443 -9.73 1.15 -11.48
CA PHE A 443 -9.22 -0.07 -12.07
C PHE A 443 -9.81 -1.24 -11.28
N VAL A 444 -10.46 -2.17 -11.96
CA VAL A 444 -11.14 -3.30 -11.35
C VAL A 444 -10.62 -4.59 -11.98
N ILE A 445 -10.36 -5.60 -11.14
CA ILE A 445 -10.11 -6.98 -11.53
C ILE A 445 -11.27 -7.83 -11.01
N ASN A 446 -11.99 -8.47 -11.92
CA ASN A 446 -13.14 -9.31 -11.61
C ASN A 446 -12.68 -10.76 -11.42
N ALA A 447 -12.39 -11.13 -10.16
CA ALA A 447 -11.88 -12.46 -9.82
C ALA A 447 -12.87 -13.56 -10.22
N GLU A 448 -14.18 -13.34 -10.03
CA GLU A 448 -15.21 -14.30 -10.43
C GLU A 448 -15.20 -14.57 -11.93
N ALA A 449 -15.08 -13.53 -12.77
CA ALA A 449 -15.01 -13.70 -14.21
C ALA A 449 -13.72 -14.41 -14.65
N ILE A 450 -12.59 -14.11 -14.01
CA ILE A 450 -11.30 -14.76 -14.29
C ILE A 450 -11.36 -16.25 -13.97
N LEU A 451 -11.90 -16.63 -12.82
CA LEU A 451 -12.09 -18.03 -12.44
C LEU A 451 -13.05 -18.78 -13.37
N GLY A 452 -13.95 -18.04 -14.03
CA GLY A 452 -14.84 -18.57 -15.07
C GLY A 452 -14.15 -18.96 -16.37
N LEU A 453 -12.92 -18.48 -16.62
CA LEU A 453 -12.21 -18.71 -17.88
C LEU A 453 -11.84 -20.18 -18.08
N PRO A 454 -12.05 -20.75 -19.29
CA PRO A 454 -11.66 -22.13 -19.58
C PRO A 454 -10.17 -22.42 -19.30
N VAL A 455 -9.28 -21.48 -19.63
CA VAL A 455 -7.84 -21.63 -19.37
C VAL A 455 -7.51 -21.71 -17.89
N VAL A 456 -8.22 -20.96 -17.04
CA VAL A 456 -8.01 -20.98 -15.58
C VAL A 456 -8.53 -22.28 -14.99
N LYS A 457 -9.70 -22.75 -15.44
CA LYS A 457 -10.23 -24.06 -15.04
C LYS A 457 -9.28 -25.21 -15.40
N MET A 458 -8.75 -25.19 -16.63
CA MET A 458 -7.75 -26.15 -17.08
C MET A 458 -6.48 -26.11 -16.22
N LEU A 459 -5.97 -24.92 -15.85
CA LEU A 459 -4.82 -24.79 -14.95
C LEU A 459 -5.12 -25.30 -13.54
N GLY A 460 -6.35 -25.15 -13.04
CA GLY A 460 -6.76 -25.71 -11.75
C GLY A 460 -6.81 -27.23 -11.74
N GLU A 461 -7.30 -27.84 -12.82
CA GLU A 461 -7.43 -29.29 -12.95
C GLU A 461 -6.09 -29.98 -13.23
N TYR A 462 -5.24 -29.38 -14.06
CA TYR A 462 -4.02 -30.03 -14.59
C TYR A 462 -2.70 -29.36 -14.18
N GLY A 463 -2.72 -28.18 -13.56
CA GLY A 463 -1.52 -27.45 -13.14
C GLY A 463 -0.86 -27.99 -11.87
N GLY A 464 -1.49 -28.93 -11.18
CA GLY A 464 -1.01 -29.50 -9.91
C GLY A 464 -1.30 -28.61 -8.69
N THR A 465 -0.79 -29.03 -7.53
CA THR A 465 -1.19 -28.49 -6.22
C THR A 465 -0.97 -26.98 -6.08
N GLN A 466 0.11 -26.43 -6.65
CA GLN A 466 0.41 -24.99 -6.53
C GLN A 466 -0.67 -24.14 -7.21
N TYR A 467 -1.13 -24.51 -8.41
CA TYR A 467 -2.20 -23.80 -9.11
C TYR A 467 -3.54 -24.00 -8.42
N ALA A 468 -3.83 -25.21 -7.93
CA ALA A 468 -5.04 -25.49 -7.18
C ALA A 468 -5.13 -24.62 -5.90
N THR A 469 -4.04 -24.49 -5.15
CA THR A 469 -3.95 -23.61 -3.97
C THR A 469 -4.15 -22.14 -4.34
N ALA A 470 -3.50 -21.65 -5.38
CA ALA A 470 -3.63 -20.26 -5.82
C ALA A 470 -5.07 -19.95 -6.27
N ILE A 471 -5.70 -20.85 -7.02
CA ILE A 471 -7.10 -20.73 -7.46
C ILE A 471 -8.05 -20.75 -6.25
N ALA A 472 -7.81 -21.62 -5.27
CA ALA A 472 -8.61 -21.66 -4.04
C ALA A 472 -8.53 -20.35 -3.23
N LEU A 473 -7.37 -19.69 -3.23
CA LEU A 473 -7.20 -18.37 -2.61
C LEU A 473 -7.98 -17.29 -3.37
N VAL A 474 -7.81 -17.24 -4.70
CA VAL A 474 -8.50 -16.27 -5.57
C VAL A 474 -10.02 -16.50 -5.53
N ASP A 475 -10.49 -17.74 -5.35
CA ASP A 475 -11.91 -18.05 -5.20
C ASP A 475 -12.55 -17.43 -3.97
N LYS A 476 -11.78 -17.04 -2.94
CA LYS A 476 -12.32 -16.25 -1.82
C LYS A 476 -12.56 -14.78 -2.16
N VAL A 477 -11.97 -14.29 -3.25
CA VAL A 477 -12.07 -12.90 -3.70
C VAL A 477 -13.22 -12.76 -4.70
N ALA A 478 -14.08 -11.78 -4.49
CA ALA A 478 -15.12 -11.39 -5.45
C ALA A 478 -14.52 -10.50 -6.54
N TYR A 479 -13.87 -9.42 -6.13
CA TYR A 479 -13.17 -8.50 -7.01
C TYR A 479 -12.07 -7.74 -6.25
N MET A 480 -11.17 -7.15 -7.02
CA MET A 480 -10.21 -6.16 -6.54
C MET A 480 -10.50 -4.85 -7.26
N GLU A 481 -10.45 -3.72 -6.56
CA GLU A 481 -10.60 -2.41 -7.18
C GLU A 481 -9.55 -1.43 -6.64
N ALA A 482 -9.15 -0.49 -7.47
CA ALA A 482 -8.33 0.66 -7.11
C ALA A 482 -9.01 1.91 -7.64
N VAL A 483 -9.32 2.87 -6.78
CA VAL A 483 -10.00 4.11 -7.16
C VAL A 483 -9.19 5.32 -6.76
N GLY A 484 -9.08 6.30 -7.66
CA GLY A 484 -8.45 7.60 -7.41
C GLY A 484 -9.48 8.68 -7.08
N ASP A 485 -9.18 9.53 -6.10
CA ASP A 485 -10.01 10.67 -5.73
C ASP A 485 -9.54 11.98 -6.40
N PRO A 486 -10.31 13.08 -6.28
CA PRO A 486 -9.92 14.38 -6.85
C PRO A 486 -8.64 14.99 -6.30
N ASN A 487 -8.08 14.46 -5.20
CA ASN A 487 -6.85 14.93 -4.58
C ASN A 487 -5.62 14.10 -5.01
N ASN A 488 -5.77 13.19 -5.98
CA ASN A 488 -4.77 12.19 -6.37
C ASN A 488 -4.42 11.19 -5.25
N ASN A 489 -5.32 11.03 -4.27
CA ASN A 489 -5.23 9.93 -3.33
C ASN A 489 -5.86 8.68 -3.96
N ALA A 490 -5.44 7.50 -3.51
CA ALA A 490 -5.97 6.24 -4.00
C ALA A 490 -6.43 5.34 -2.86
N GLU A 491 -7.47 4.56 -3.11
CA GLU A 491 -7.88 3.45 -2.24
C GLU A 491 -7.91 2.18 -3.08
N MET A 492 -7.14 1.18 -2.65
CA MET A 492 -7.20 -0.18 -3.19
C MET A 492 -8.03 -1.04 -2.24
N VAL A 493 -8.89 -1.88 -2.79
CA VAL A 493 -9.78 -2.75 -2.04
C VAL A 493 -9.72 -4.16 -2.64
N ILE A 494 -9.55 -5.15 -1.77
CA ILE A 494 -9.84 -6.55 -2.08
C ILE A 494 -11.15 -6.90 -1.37
N GLN A 495 -12.19 -7.15 -2.15
CA GLN A 495 -13.50 -7.56 -1.66
C GLN A 495 -13.57 -9.09 -1.63
N LEU A 496 -13.75 -9.65 -0.44
CA LEU A 496 -13.95 -11.09 -0.25
C LEU A 496 -15.43 -11.45 -0.43
N LYS A 497 -15.69 -12.70 -0.83
CA LYS A 497 -17.04 -13.24 -1.01
C LYS A 497 -17.80 -13.36 0.32
N ASP A 498 -17.14 -13.80 1.39
CA ASP A 498 -17.73 -13.79 2.73
C ASP A 498 -17.58 -12.39 3.35
N LYS A 499 -18.71 -11.68 3.44
CA LYS A 499 -18.80 -10.32 3.96
C LYS A 499 -19.04 -10.25 5.46
N ASN A 500 -19.27 -11.38 6.11
CA ASN A 500 -19.66 -11.43 7.52
C ASN A 500 -18.47 -11.64 8.45
N VAL A 501 -17.41 -12.27 7.93
CA VAL A 501 -16.17 -12.57 8.67
C VAL A 501 -15.09 -11.54 8.37
N ASN A 502 -14.31 -11.14 9.39
CA ASN A 502 -13.16 -10.26 9.18
C ASN A 502 -12.17 -10.84 8.15
N ALA A 503 -11.67 -10.01 7.24
CA ALA A 503 -10.79 -10.45 6.18
C ALA A 503 -9.48 -11.09 6.68
N LEU A 504 -8.89 -10.56 7.76
CA LEU A 504 -7.67 -11.14 8.35
C LEU A 504 -7.94 -12.54 8.92
N LYS A 505 -9.07 -12.72 9.61
CA LYS A 505 -9.51 -14.04 10.08
C LYS A 505 -9.71 -15.03 8.94
N GLN A 506 -10.29 -14.61 7.82
CA GLN A 506 -10.42 -15.47 6.63
C GLN A 506 -9.04 -15.90 6.08
N ILE A 507 -8.07 -14.98 6.01
CA ILE A 507 -6.69 -15.30 5.61
C ILE A 507 -6.05 -16.32 6.57
N VAL A 508 -6.18 -16.10 7.88
CA VAL A 508 -5.66 -17.02 8.90
C VAL A 508 -6.32 -18.40 8.79
N ASN A 509 -7.64 -18.45 8.59
CA ASN A 509 -8.37 -19.70 8.38
C ASN A 509 -7.88 -20.45 7.15
N PHE A 510 -7.68 -19.75 6.03
CA PHE A 510 -7.10 -20.33 4.83
C PHE A 510 -5.71 -20.92 5.07
N ILE A 511 -4.81 -20.17 5.74
CA ILE A 511 -3.45 -20.65 6.03
C ILE A 511 -3.48 -21.93 6.89
N LYS A 512 -4.38 -22.01 7.89
CA LYS A 512 -4.53 -23.21 8.72
C LYS A 512 -5.01 -24.43 7.92
N GLU A 513 -6.02 -24.25 7.09
CA GLU A 513 -6.54 -25.34 6.22
C GLU A 513 -5.42 -25.92 5.35
N PHE A 514 -4.56 -25.05 4.78
CA PHE A 514 -3.43 -25.49 3.96
C PHE A 514 -2.25 -26.04 4.75
N ALA A 515 -2.01 -25.56 5.97
CA ALA A 515 -0.99 -26.09 6.86
C ALA A 515 -1.41 -27.41 7.56
N GLY A 516 -2.69 -27.79 7.45
CA GLY A 516 -3.24 -28.98 8.12
C GLY A 516 -3.34 -28.84 9.64
N ILE A 517 -3.50 -27.61 10.15
CA ILE A 517 -3.44 -27.28 11.58
C ILE A 517 -4.82 -27.16 12.21
#